data_AF-A0A9W7TI88-F1
#
_entry.id   AF-A0A9W7TI88-F1
#
_cell.length_a   1.000
_cell.length_b   1.000
_cell.length_c   1.000
_cell.angle_alpha   90.00
_cell.angle_beta   90.00
_cell.angle_gamma   90.00
#
_symmetry.space_group_name_H-M   'P 1'
#
loop_
_entity.id
_entity.type
_entity.pdbx_description
1 polymer ?
#
loop_
_entity_poly.entity_id
_entity_poly.type
_entity_poly.pdbx_seq_one_letter_code
_entity_poly.pdbx_strand_id
1 'polypeptide(L)'
;IVAEFSQLMSADLMRSFYSGLDVHLPNKILLWLDANDSHQNCFFKGMSKDSYSFLKLCEPTDKIEDFLRGIHMDILIVSEELREDVFPKEINEISPILEECQVLTDISDVPKAFGLLMGLLYASNIDYPKHI
;
A
#
# COMPACT_ATOMS: atom_id res chain seq x y z
N ILE A 1 -28.30 3.71 -1.82
CA ILE A 1 -28.28 4.33 -3.16
C ILE A 1 -27.06 5.24 -3.36
N VAL A 2 -26.85 6.33 -2.58
CA VAL A 2 -25.65 7.19 -2.80
C VAL A 2 -24.33 6.48 -2.51
N ALA A 3 -24.23 5.72 -1.40
CA ALA A 3 -23.01 4.98 -1.06
C ALA A 3 -22.65 3.87 -2.08
N GLU A 4 -23.65 3.14 -2.59
CA GLU A 4 -23.46 2.13 -3.65
C GLU A 4 -23.01 2.78 -4.97
N PHE A 5 -23.57 3.94 -5.32
CA PHE A 5 -23.17 4.66 -6.55
C PHE A 5 -21.76 5.25 -6.45
N SER A 6 -21.36 5.72 -5.27
CA SER A 6 -19.98 6.15 -5.02
C SER A 6 -19.00 4.97 -5.10
N GLN A 7 -19.37 3.80 -4.57
CA GLN A 7 -18.54 2.59 -4.68
C GLN A 7 -18.43 2.07 -6.12
N LEU A 8 -19.51 2.07 -6.89
CA LEU A 8 -19.50 1.66 -8.31
C LEU A 8 -18.63 2.59 -9.17
N MET A 9 -18.73 3.90 -8.96
CA MET A 9 -17.88 4.88 -9.65
C MET A 9 -16.42 4.83 -9.18
N SER A 10 -16.18 4.59 -7.89
CA SER A 10 -14.84 4.45 -7.31
C SER A 10 -14.14 3.21 -7.84
N ALA A 11 -14.77 2.03 -7.72
CA ALA A 11 -14.19 0.77 -8.14
C ALA A 11 -13.91 0.72 -9.65
N ASP A 12 -14.81 1.22 -10.50
CA ASP A 12 -14.57 1.26 -11.95
C ASP A 12 -13.52 2.32 -12.35
N LEU A 13 -13.48 3.47 -11.66
CA LEU A 13 -12.45 4.48 -11.89
C LEU A 13 -11.08 3.98 -11.43
N MET A 14 -11.01 3.30 -10.29
CA MET A 14 -9.79 2.72 -9.74
C MET A 14 -9.28 1.58 -10.61
N ARG A 15 -10.16 0.68 -11.04
CA ARG A 15 -9.79 -0.39 -11.96
C ARG A 15 -9.33 0.16 -13.31
N SER A 16 -9.99 1.20 -13.83
CA SER A 16 -9.58 1.90 -15.04
C SER A 16 -8.27 2.66 -14.86
N PHE A 17 -8.06 3.30 -13.71
CA PHE A 17 -6.85 4.02 -13.34
C PHE A 17 -5.67 3.06 -13.16
N TYR A 18 -5.85 1.90 -12.52
CA TYR A 18 -4.85 0.84 -12.46
C TYR A 18 -4.56 0.22 -13.82
N SER A 19 -5.58 0.02 -14.64
CA SER A 19 -5.35 -0.44 -16.03
C SER A 19 -4.64 0.62 -16.90
N GLY A 20 -4.77 1.90 -16.53
CA GLY A 20 -4.17 3.05 -17.20
C GLY A 20 -2.82 3.51 -16.61
N LEU A 21 -2.51 3.08 -15.38
CA LEU A 21 -1.17 3.04 -14.83
C LEU A 21 -0.41 2.00 -15.65
N ASP A 22 0.09 2.44 -16.80
CA ASP A 22 1.16 1.76 -17.53
C ASP A 22 2.17 1.21 -16.51
N VAL A 23 2.60 -0.05 -16.67
CA VAL A 23 3.64 -0.70 -15.86
C VAL A 23 4.85 0.21 -15.60
N HIS A 24 5.11 1.19 -16.46
CA HIS A 24 6.16 2.18 -16.31
C HIS A 24 5.85 3.35 -15.37
N LEU A 25 4.59 3.75 -15.15
CA LEU A 25 4.25 4.92 -14.33
C LEU A 25 4.52 4.69 -12.83
N PRO A 26 4.10 3.56 -12.21
CA PRO A 26 4.50 3.24 -10.84
C PRO A 26 6.03 3.12 -10.70
N ASN A 27 6.68 2.49 -11.68
CA ASN A 27 8.14 2.37 -11.72
C ASN A 27 8.85 3.74 -11.82
N LYS A 28 8.30 4.70 -12.57
CA LYS A 28 8.83 6.07 -12.65
C LYS A 28 8.67 6.83 -11.32
N ILE A 29 7.56 6.61 -10.61
CA ILE A 29 7.35 7.20 -9.28
C ILE A 29 8.35 6.60 -8.28
N LEU A 30 8.54 5.28 -8.30
CA LEU A 30 9.57 4.62 -7.49
C LEU A 30 10.97 5.15 -7.81
N LEU A 31 11.35 5.24 -9.10
CA LEU A 31 12.62 5.81 -9.53
C LEU A 31 12.79 7.27 -9.09
N TRP A 32 11.71 8.05 -9.07
CA TRP A 32 11.74 9.42 -8.55
C TRP A 32 11.93 9.44 -7.03
N LEU A 33 11.29 8.54 -6.29
CA LEU A 33 11.49 8.39 -4.85
C LEU A 33 12.93 7.96 -4.54
N ASP A 34 13.47 6.99 -5.29
CA ASP A 34 14.87 6.52 -5.20
C ASP A 34 15.87 7.65 -5.45
N ALA A 35 15.63 8.47 -6.47
CA ALA A 35 16.50 9.60 -6.79
C ALA A 35 16.49 10.69 -5.70
N ASN A 36 15.48 10.69 -4.81
CA ASN A 36 15.31 11.66 -3.73
C ASN A 36 15.58 11.05 -2.33
N ASP A 37 16.12 9.83 -2.25
CA ASP A 37 16.28 9.01 -1.04
C ASP A 37 17.36 9.49 -0.03
N SER A 38 17.66 10.78 0.01
CA SER A 38 18.68 11.31 0.92
C SER A 38 18.23 11.35 2.40
N HIS A 39 16.93 11.24 2.70
CA HIS A 39 16.43 11.45 4.07
C HIS A 39 15.20 10.63 4.52
N GLN A 40 14.66 9.68 3.74
CA GLN A 40 13.40 9.00 4.10
C GLN A 40 13.54 7.87 5.13
N ASN A 41 14.74 7.28 5.29
CA ASN A 41 15.01 6.23 6.28
C ASN A 41 14.88 6.68 7.76
N CYS A 42 14.70 7.98 8.02
CA CYS A 42 14.50 8.54 9.36
C CYS A 42 13.02 8.56 9.79
N PHE A 43 12.07 8.46 8.86
CA PHE A 43 10.66 8.71 9.14
C PHE A 43 10.04 7.68 10.09
N PHE A 44 10.41 6.40 9.93
CA PHE A 44 9.88 5.31 10.76
C PHE A 44 10.69 5.02 12.04
N LYS A 45 11.92 5.52 12.14
CA LYS A 45 12.82 5.17 13.26
C LYS A 45 12.35 5.70 14.63
N GLY A 46 11.30 6.53 14.68
CA GLY A 46 10.74 7.12 15.90
C GLY A 46 9.25 6.85 16.16
N MET A 47 8.59 6.02 15.35
CA MET A 47 7.13 5.82 15.46
C MET A 47 6.79 4.69 16.46
N SER A 48 5.79 4.91 17.33
CA SER A 48 5.30 3.90 18.29
C SER A 48 4.54 2.78 17.56
N LYS A 49 4.32 1.62 18.21
CA LYS A 49 3.58 0.49 17.61
C LYS A 49 2.20 0.87 17.06
N ASP A 50 1.50 1.78 17.72
CA ASP A 50 0.18 2.27 17.30
C ASP A 50 0.22 3.05 15.97
N SER A 51 1.41 3.46 15.55
CA SER A 51 1.62 4.25 14.34
C SER A 51 1.71 3.40 13.06
N TYR A 52 1.74 2.06 13.18
CA TYR A 52 1.83 1.13 12.04
C TYR A 52 0.53 0.37 11.79
N SER A 53 -0.61 0.86 12.27
CA SER A 53 -1.92 0.22 12.04
C SER A 53 -2.24 0.03 10.56
N PHE A 54 -1.59 0.80 9.68
CA PHE A 54 -1.72 0.72 8.24
C PHE A 54 -0.84 -0.35 7.57
N LEU A 55 -0.03 -1.09 8.36
CA LEU A 55 0.80 -2.19 7.87
C LEU A 55 0.10 -3.52 8.14
N LYS A 56 0.03 -4.35 7.12
CA LYS A 56 -0.57 -5.68 7.16
C LYS A 56 0.48 -6.72 6.85
N LEU A 57 0.69 -7.65 7.78
CA LEU A 57 1.69 -8.71 7.66
C LEU A 57 1.00 -10.00 7.21
N CYS A 58 1.56 -10.66 6.20
CA CYS A 58 1.00 -11.85 5.58
C CYS A 58 2.10 -12.88 5.32
N GLU A 59 1.80 -14.17 5.50
CA GLU A 59 2.71 -15.26 5.21
C GLU A 59 2.70 -15.54 3.69
N PRO A 60 3.83 -15.94 3.05
CA PRO A 60 3.84 -16.25 1.62
C PRO A 60 2.90 -17.40 1.22
N THR A 61 2.55 -18.26 2.17
CA THR A 61 1.62 -19.38 1.97
C THR A 61 0.15 -18.98 2.04
N ASP A 62 -0.15 -17.77 2.49
CA ASP A 62 -1.51 -17.29 2.62
C ASP A 62 -2.14 -17.03 1.24
N LYS A 63 -3.44 -17.28 1.15
CA LYS A 63 -4.22 -16.88 -0.01
C LYS A 63 -4.45 -15.38 0.05
N ILE A 64 -3.70 -14.64 -0.75
CA ILE A 64 -3.75 -13.17 -0.82
C ILE A 64 -5.20 -12.67 -0.99
N GLU A 65 -6.01 -13.28 -1.85
CA GLU A 65 -7.41 -12.86 -2.07
C GLU A 65 -8.27 -12.93 -0.79
N ASP A 66 -8.12 -13.99 0.02
CA ASP A 66 -8.85 -14.13 1.28
C ASP A 66 -8.33 -13.13 2.34
N PHE A 67 -7.02 -12.86 2.32
CA PHE A 67 -6.36 -11.91 3.22
C PHE A 67 -6.77 -10.45 2.95
N LEU A 68 -6.86 -10.06 1.68
CA LEU A 68 -7.18 -8.70 1.26
C LEU A 68 -8.64 -8.31 1.53
N ARG A 69 -9.51 -9.28 1.80
CA ARG A 69 -10.94 -9.05 1.97
C ARG A 69 -11.23 -8.14 3.16
N GLY A 70 -11.98 -7.06 2.92
CA GLY A 70 -12.27 -6.01 3.90
C GLY A 70 -11.14 -5.02 4.14
N ILE A 71 -9.99 -5.16 3.47
CA ILE A 71 -8.87 -4.22 3.55
C ILE A 71 -9.04 -3.15 2.47
N HIS A 72 -9.38 -1.93 2.89
CA HIS A 72 -9.63 -0.84 1.96
C HIS A 72 -8.38 -0.06 1.59
N MET A 73 -7.48 0.22 2.54
CA MET A 73 -6.27 1.03 2.33
C MET A 73 -5.22 0.65 3.35
N ASP A 74 -4.14 0.02 2.92
CA ASP A 74 -3.03 -0.44 3.79
C ASP A 74 -1.76 -0.69 2.96
N ILE A 75 -0.68 -1.08 3.61
CA ILE A 75 0.52 -1.63 2.98
C ILE A 75 0.67 -3.08 3.41
N LEU A 76 0.64 -3.99 2.45
CA LEU A 76 1.00 -5.38 2.64
C LEU A 76 2.52 -5.52 2.77
N ILE A 77 2.95 -6.32 3.73
CA ILE A 77 4.30 -6.83 3.85
C ILE A 77 4.19 -8.36 3.93
N VAL A 78 4.74 -9.04 2.93
CA VAL A 78 4.81 -10.49 2.90
C VAL A 78 6.14 -10.92 3.50
N SER A 79 6.11 -11.75 4.54
CA SER A 79 7.30 -12.25 5.22
C SER A 79 7.05 -13.62 5.84
N GLU A 80 8.06 -14.50 5.79
CA GLU A 80 8.07 -15.75 6.57
C GLU A 80 8.23 -15.48 8.09
N GLU A 81 8.69 -14.29 8.48
CA GLU A 81 8.90 -13.90 9.87
C GLU A 81 7.68 -13.14 10.43
N LEU A 82 6.55 -13.83 10.63
CA LEU A 82 5.37 -13.22 11.24
C LEU A 82 5.52 -13.12 12.77
N ARG A 83 5.94 -11.94 13.24
CA ARG A 83 5.85 -11.55 14.64
C ARG A 83 5.20 -10.19 14.77
N GLU A 84 3.98 -10.14 15.29
CA GLU A 84 3.22 -8.88 15.47
C GLU A 84 3.98 -7.83 16.30
N ASP A 85 4.96 -8.25 17.10
CA ASP A 85 5.71 -7.39 17.99
C ASP A 85 7.05 -6.90 17.42
N VAL A 86 7.51 -7.44 16.29
CA VAL A 86 8.81 -7.15 15.68
C VAL A 86 8.67 -7.02 14.18
N PHE A 87 9.12 -5.90 13.63
CA PHE A 87 9.17 -5.72 12.18
C PHE A 87 10.08 -6.80 11.55
N PRO A 88 9.62 -7.53 10.53
CA PRO A 88 10.37 -8.64 9.94
C PRO A 88 11.71 -8.16 9.40
N LYS A 89 12.75 -8.99 9.54
CA LYS A 89 14.09 -8.67 9.01
C LYS A 89 14.20 -9.08 7.55
N GLU A 90 13.56 -10.20 7.20
CA GLU A 90 13.50 -10.71 5.84
C GLU A 90 12.10 -10.46 5.28
N ILE A 91 12.03 -9.63 4.24
CA ILE A 91 10.79 -9.25 3.58
C ILE A 91 10.82 -9.85 2.17
N ASN A 92 9.78 -10.61 1.85
CA ASN A 92 9.61 -11.22 0.53
C ASN A 92 9.00 -10.20 -0.45
N GLU A 93 8.00 -9.44 0.00
CA GLU A 93 7.27 -8.50 -0.85
C GLU A 93 6.71 -7.33 -0.03
N ILE A 94 6.63 -6.15 -0.64
CA ILE A 94 5.90 -4.99 -0.12
C ILE A 94 4.98 -4.48 -1.22
N SER A 95 3.69 -4.31 -0.92
CA SER A 95 2.71 -3.78 -1.86
C SER A 95 1.67 -2.90 -1.17
N PRO A 96 1.35 -1.70 -1.68
CA PRO A 96 0.17 -0.97 -1.26
C PRO A 96 -1.10 -1.72 -1.65
N ILE A 97 -2.06 -1.73 -0.74
CA ILE A 97 -3.40 -2.28 -0.90
C ILE A 97 -4.36 -1.09 -1.03
N LEU A 98 -5.22 -1.14 -2.02
CA LEU A 98 -6.31 -0.19 -2.18
C LEU A 98 -7.53 -0.89 -2.77
N GLU A 99 -8.66 -0.79 -2.08
CA GLU A 99 -9.92 -1.50 -2.37
C GLU A 99 -9.72 -3.01 -2.57
N GLU A 100 -9.11 -3.68 -1.59
CA GLU A 100 -8.86 -5.13 -1.60
C GLU A 100 -7.97 -5.62 -2.76
N CYS A 101 -7.27 -4.71 -3.44
CA CYS A 101 -6.35 -5.02 -4.55
C CYS A 101 -4.92 -4.61 -4.22
N GLN A 102 -3.96 -5.46 -4.56
CA GLN A 102 -2.55 -5.08 -4.63
C GLN A 102 -2.33 -4.20 -5.85
N VAL A 103 -1.76 -3.01 -5.64
CA VAL A 103 -1.54 -2.04 -6.72
C VAL A 103 -0.22 -2.28 -7.44
N LEU A 104 0.83 -2.59 -6.69
CA LEU A 104 2.17 -2.82 -7.21
C LEU A 104 2.97 -3.68 -6.24
N THR A 105 3.50 -4.80 -6.74
CA THR A 105 4.33 -5.73 -5.96
C THR A 105 5.80 -5.30 -5.97
N ASP A 106 6.60 -5.97 -5.14
CA ASP A 106 8.07 -5.86 -5.15
C ASP A 106 8.64 -4.45 -4.90
N ILE A 107 7.95 -3.64 -4.10
CA ILE A 107 8.47 -2.32 -3.69
C ILE A 107 9.61 -2.51 -2.70
N SER A 108 10.68 -1.74 -2.85
CA SER A 108 11.93 -1.95 -2.10
C SER A 108 11.84 -1.67 -0.60
N ASP A 109 10.90 -0.81 -0.17
CA ASP A 109 10.72 -0.44 1.23
C ASP A 109 9.34 0.16 1.52
N VAL A 110 8.99 0.20 2.81
CA VAL A 110 7.72 0.74 3.31
C VAL A 110 7.52 2.24 3.04
N PRO A 111 8.52 3.13 3.23
CA PRO A 111 8.40 4.54 2.84
C PRO A 111 7.96 4.75 1.40
N LYS A 112 8.51 3.98 0.46
CA LYS A 112 8.14 4.09 -0.96
C LYS A 112 6.75 3.58 -1.22
N ALA A 113 6.37 2.45 -0.62
CA ALA A 113 5.01 1.94 -0.70
C ALA A 113 3.99 2.94 -0.13
N PHE A 114 4.33 3.61 0.97
CA PHE A 114 3.52 4.66 1.58
C PHE A 114 3.43 5.90 0.69
N GLY A 115 4.56 6.37 0.16
CA GLY A 115 4.61 7.51 -0.75
C GLY A 115 3.80 7.26 -2.03
N LEU A 116 3.87 6.05 -2.58
CA LEU A 116 3.06 5.61 -3.71
C LEU A 116 1.57 5.62 -3.34
N LEU A 117 1.19 5.02 -2.21
CA LEU A 117 -0.20 5.02 -1.73
C LEU A 117 -0.75 6.46 -1.61
N MET A 118 -0.02 7.35 -0.94
CA MET A 118 -0.42 8.75 -0.80
C MET A 118 -0.51 9.49 -2.14
N GLY A 119 0.41 9.22 -3.06
CA GLY A 119 0.39 9.78 -4.41
C GLY A 119 -0.83 9.31 -5.21
N LEU A 120 -1.20 8.04 -5.08
CA LEU A 120 -2.39 7.45 -5.72
C LEU A 120 -3.68 8.03 -5.15
N LEU A 121 -3.78 8.18 -3.82
CA LEU A 121 -4.94 8.81 -3.18
C LEU A 121 -5.10 10.26 -3.66
N TYR A 122 -3.99 11.01 -3.72
CA TYR A 122 -4.00 12.38 -4.24
C TYR A 122 -4.43 12.44 -5.71
N ALA A 123 -3.83 11.62 -6.58
CA ALA A 123 -4.13 11.59 -8.01
C ALA A 123 -5.57 11.15 -8.31
N SER A 124 -6.10 10.23 -7.50
CA SER A 124 -7.45 9.69 -7.63
C SER A 124 -8.50 10.52 -6.91
N ASN A 125 -8.09 11.60 -6.23
CA ASN A 125 -8.95 12.45 -5.40
C ASN A 125 -9.75 11.63 -4.36
N ILE A 126 -9.08 10.66 -3.73
CA ILE A 126 -9.63 9.82 -2.66
C ILE A 126 -9.17 10.39 -1.31
N ASP A 127 -10.12 10.55 -0.40
CA ASP A 127 -9.80 10.93 0.97
C ASP A 127 -9.11 9.79 1.72
N TYR A 128 -7.98 10.10 2.35
CA TYR A 128 -7.38 9.17 3.32
C TYR A 128 -8.38 8.93 4.46
N PRO A 129 -8.63 7.68 4.88
CA PRO A 129 -9.63 7.36 5.89
C PRO A 129 -9.18 7.95 7.23
N LYS A 130 -9.91 8.97 7.70
CA LYS A 130 -9.59 9.72 8.93
C LYS A 130 -10.05 9.00 10.21
N HIS A 131 -10.56 7.78 10.10
CA HIS A 131 -11.15 7.03 11.21
C HIS A 131 -10.63 5.59 11.22
N ILE A 132 -9.77 5.30 12.21
CA ILE A 132 -9.64 4.01 12.90
C ILE A 132 -9.73 4.33 14.39
#